data_AF-A0A1H4TKE9-F1
#
_entry.id   AF-A0A1H4TKE9-F1
#
_cell.length_a   1.000
_cell.length_b   1.000
_cell.length_c   1.000
_cell.angle_alpha   90.00
_cell.angle_beta   90.00
_cell.angle_gamma   90.00
#
_symmetry.space_group_name_H-M   'P 1'
#
loop_
_entity.id
_entity.type
_entity.pdbx_description
1 polymer ?
#
loop_
_entity_poly.entity_id
_entity_poly.type
_entity_poly.pdbx_seq_one_letter_code
_entity_poly.pdbx_strand_id
1 'polypeptide(L)'
;MIRKHWTEPNGVFIVSIPVDWQYRNAVLNNIEEKSPYSFEAYDNSIGCFQLSCYPLSERRINPNFPVQKSNSKVEWLESRMDDSKFDMYLWHAQIDDHLCMAKCIYSATDQNHTAVEDLIKQSRESLDTFRLIPLEDRNHAINLNKYDNFIGSLASSYDLRERAMESKSYIEIIAIVSNQIDAFLRMSILLKKQLLENSNEIEIKYLFQGDNERGIIERRIYKEAKNLEIVDQETFEELNDLYDLRNRVIHRYIISHLKTVDIADISVKYFFLSERINAVLKEIEDIQIEQGIGIYGNGYTKDYEPTENDQKIAFSMVNDKHLMKEFKRKIK
;
A
#
# COMPACT_ATOMS: atom_id res chain seq x y z
N MET A 1 -16.33 0.66 -13.61
CA MET A 1 -15.17 1.51 -13.24
C MET A 1 -14.21 0.63 -12.45
N ILE A 2 -12.90 0.78 -12.65
CA ILE A 2 -11.90 -0.04 -11.93
C ILE A 2 -11.82 0.46 -10.49
N ARG A 3 -11.67 -0.46 -9.54
CA ARG A 3 -11.65 -0.15 -8.12
C ARG A 3 -10.41 -0.77 -7.49
N LYS A 4 -9.87 -0.11 -6.46
CA LYS A 4 -8.84 -0.63 -5.57
C LYS A 4 -9.45 -0.92 -4.21
N HIS A 5 -8.89 -1.90 -3.51
CA HIS A 5 -9.24 -2.10 -2.11
C HIS A 5 -8.62 -1.01 -1.24
N TRP A 6 -9.34 -0.66 -0.18
CA TRP A 6 -8.84 0.13 0.92
C TRP A 6 -9.28 -0.55 2.21
N THR A 7 -8.31 -0.88 3.04
CA THR A 7 -8.52 -1.50 4.34
C THR A 7 -8.30 -0.45 5.40
N GLU A 8 -9.23 -0.36 6.35
CA GLU A 8 -9.10 0.53 7.48
C GLU A 8 -7.80 0.21 8.25
N PRO A 9 -7.02 1.21 8.70
CA PRO A 9 -5.70 1.02 9.30
C PRO A 9 -5.60 -0.01 10.44
N ASN A 10 -6.69 -0.20 11.20
CA ASN A 10 -6.80 -1.17 12.30
C ASN A 10 -7.53 -2.46 11.86
N GLY A 11 -7.73 -2.67 10.56
CA GLY A 11 -8.35 -3.86 9.99
C GLY A 11 -9.82 -4.02 10.34
N VAL A 12 -10.53 -2.94 10.72
CA VAL A 12 -11.93 -3.06 11.14
C VAL A 12 -12.86 -3.33 9.97
N PHE A 13 -12.61 -2.73 8.81
CA PHE A 13 -13.40 -2.92 7.60
C PHE A 13 -12.56 -2.79 6.34
N ILE A 14 -13.11 -3.30 5.24
CA ILE A 14 -12.57 -3.16 3.88
C ILE A 14 -13.64 -2.62 2.96
N VAL A 15 -13.23 -1.80 1.99
CA VAL A 15 -14.10 -1.24 0.95
C VAL A 15 -13.32 -1.12 -0.36
N SER A 16 -13.99 -1.24 -1.49
CA SER A 16 -13.41 -0.94 -2.80
C SER A 16 -13.77 0.48 -3.23
N ILE A 17 -12.77 1.32 -3.42
CA ILE A 17 -12.93 2.71 -3.90
C ILE A 17 -12.45 2.84 -5.35
N PRO A 18 -12.94 3.83 -6.12
CA PRO A 18 -12.40 4.10 -7.45
C PRO A 18 -10.88 4.27 -7.44
N VAL A 19 -10.20 3.76 -8.47
CA VAL A 19 -8.73 3.84 -8.57
C VAL A 19 -8.21 5.27 -8.71
N ASP A 20 -9.05 6.21 -9.13
CA ASP A 20 -8.75 7.63 -9.25
C ASP A 20 -9.12 8.44 -7.99
N TRP A 21 -9.51 7.75 -6.90
CA TRP A 21 -9.72 8.37 -5.59
C TRP A 21 -8.51 8.17 -4.67
N GLN A 22 -8.30 9.14 -3.78
CA GLN A 22 -7.26 9.16 -2.76
C GLN A 22 -7.87 9.12 -1.36
N TYR A 23 -7.17 8.50 -0.42
CA TYR A 23 -7.48 8.62 1.00
C TYR A 23 -6.90 9.92 1.57
N ARG A 24 -7.77 10.84 2.00
CA ARG A 24 -7.39 12.24 2.28
C ARG A 24 -6.74 12.47 3.62
N ASN A 25 -7.05 11.67 4.63
CA ASN A 25 -6.50 11.92 5.95
C ASN A 25 -4.97 11.74 5.94
N ALA A 26 -4.45 10.82 5.13
CA ALA A 26 -3.00 10.61 4.94
C ALA A 26 -2.29 11.81 4.28
N VAL A 27 -3.00 12.69 3.58
CA VAL A 27 -2.44 13.88 2.92
C VAL A 27 -2.35 15.07 3.89
N LEU A 28 -3.20 15.08 4.92
CA LEU A 28 -3.36 16.22 5.81
C LEU A 28 -2.46 16.05 7.04
N ASN A 29 -1.55 17.01 7.24
CA ASN A 29 -0.68 17.02 8.41
C ASN A 29 -1.49 17.13 9.71
N ASN A 30 -1.09 16.39 10.75
CA ASN A 30 -1.66 16.41 12.10
C ASN A 30 -3.11 15.91 12.21
N ILE A 31 -3.59 15.12 11.24
CA ILE A 31 -4.85 14.38 11.42
C ILE A 31 -4.53 13.04 12.09
N GLU A 32 -5.23 12.76 13.19
CA GLU A 32 -5.18 11.44 13.81
C GLU A 32 -5.80 10.40 12.87
N GLU A 33 -5.16 9.23 12.78
CA GLU A 33 -5.60 8.12 11.94
C GLU A 33 -6.83 7.42 12.57
N LYS A 34 -7.99 8.09 12.51
CA LYS A 34 -9.26 7.65 13.08
C LYS A 34 -10.45 8.11 12.23
N SER A 35 -11.61 7.50 12.47
CA SER A 35 -12.88 7.91 11.87
C SER A 35 -13.14 9.42 12.03
N PRO A 36 -13.62 10.13 10.99
CA PRO A 36 -14.01 9.62 9.67
C PRO A 36 -12.84 9.47 8.68
N TYR A 37 -12.86 8.39 7.90
CA TYR A 37 -11.94 8.12 6.80
C TYR A 37 -12.48 8.75 5.52
N SER A 38 -11.79 9.74 4.96
CA SER A 38 -12.29 10.55 3.84
C SER A 38 -11.62 10.19 2.52
N PHE A 39 -12.41 10.12 1.45
CA PHE A 39 -11.99 9.79 0.09
C PHE A 39 -12.50 10.84 -0.89
N GLU A 40 -11.68 11.20 -1.87
CA GLU A 40 -12.06 12.10 -2.96
C GLU A 40 -11.24 11.80 -4.22
N ALA A 41 -11.67 12.29 -5.37
CA ALA A 41 -10.88 12.20 -6.61
C ALA A 41 -9.53 12.92 -6.45
N TYR A 42 -8.46 12.36 -7.03
CA TYR A 42 -7.14 13.01 -6.98
C TYR A 42 -7.12 14.43 -7.59
N ASP A 43 -7.94 14.67 -8.63
CA ASP A 43 -8.08 15.97 -9.29
C ASP A 43 -9.54 16.42 -9.29
N ASN A 44 -9.75 17.74 -9.29
CA ASN A 44 -11.06 18.38 -9.50
C ASN A 44 -12.16 17.78 -8.61
N SER A 45 -11.81 17.49 -7.35
CA SER A 45 -12.77 17.00 -6.36
C SER A 45 -13.94 17.96 -6.24
N ILE A 46 -15.15 17.45 -6.47
CA ILE A 46 -16.42 18.19 -6.34
C ILE A 46 -17.14 17.89 -5.01
N GLY A 47 -16.53 17.03 -4.19
CA GLY A 47 -17.09 16.55 -2.93
C GLY A 47 -16.27 15.39 -2.38
N CYS A 48 -16.71 14.82 -1.26
CA CYS A 48 -16.01 13.72 -0.62
C CYS A 48 -16.96 12.61 -0.17
N PHE A 49 -16.43 11.40 -0.16
CA PHE A 49 -17.03 10.23 0.44
C PHE A 49 -16.33 9.94 1.77
N GLN A 50 -17.07 9.79 2.85
CA GLN A 50 -16.51 9.51 4.17
C GLN A 50 -17.08 8.22 4.74
N LEU A 51 -16.25 7.44 5.41
CA LEU A 51 -16.63 6.26 6.16
C LEU A 51 -16.28 6.42 7.63
N SER A 52 -17.09 5.86 8.51
CA SER A 52 -16.83 5.81 9.93
C SER A 52 -17.36 4.51 10.51
N CYS A 53 -16.63 3.94 11.44
CA CYS A 53 -17.00 2.72 12.14
C CYS A 53 -16.71 2.90 13.62
N TYR A 54 -17.71 2.69 14.46
CA TYR A 54 -17.61 2.87 15.91
C TYR A 54 -18.09 1.62 16.62
N PRO A 55 -17.40 1.14 17.67
CA PRO A 55 -17.93 0.08 18.52
C PRO A 55 -19.29 0.48 19.10
N LEU A 56 -20.26 -0.44 19.09
CA LEU A 56 -21.60 -0.22 19.66
C LEU A 56 -21.56 -0.01 21.18
N SER A 57 -20.50 -0.49 21.83
CA SER A 57 -20.21 -0.20 23.24
C SER A 57 -20.04 1.30 23.52
N GLU A 58 -19.61 2.09 22.53
CA GLU A 58 -19.41 3.54 22.65
C GLU A 58 -20.62 4.36 22.18
N ARG A 59 -21.40 3.85 21.21
CA ARG A 59 -22.47 4.61 20.54
C ARG A 59 -23.91 4.20 20.86
N ARG A 60 -24.10 3.15 21.68
CA ARG A 60 -25.38 2.49 22.01
C ARG A 60 -26.09 1.90 20.79
N ILE A 61 -26.73 0.75 20.99
CA ILE A 61 -27.54 0.10 19.97
C ILE A 61 -28.79 0.94 19.70
N ASN A 62 -29.08 1.21 18.43
CA ASN A 62 -30.35 1.77 18.04
C ASN A 62 -31.38 0.64 17.87
N PRO A 63 -32.41 0.53 18.71
CA PRO A 63 -33.37 -0.57 18.66
C PRO A 63 -34.25 -0.55 17.41
N ASN A 64 -34.32 0.59 16.70
CA ASN A 64 -35.13 0.73 15.50
C ASN A 64 -34.46 0.15 14.25
N PHE A 65 -33.18 -0.25 14.35
CA PHE A 65 -32.43 -0.82 13.22
C PHE A 65 -31.91 -2.22 13.58
N PRO A 66 -32.13 -3.23 12.74
CA PRO A 66 -31.61 -4.57 13.00
C PRO A 66 -30.08 -4.56 12.96
N VAL A 67 -29.48 -5.39 13.82
CA VAL A 67 -28.05 -5.69 13.77
C VAL A 67 -27.83 -6.79 12.73
N GLN A 68 -27.08 -6.47 11.68
CA GLN A 68 -26.74 -7.37 10.58
C GLN A 68 -25.49 -8.19 10.90
N LYS A 69 -25.25 -9.27 10.17
CA LYS A 69 -24.04 -10.09 10.29
C LYS A 69 -22.97 -9.66 9.28
N SER A 70 -21.72 -9.62 9.72
CA SER A 70 -20.55 -9.24 8.90
C SER A 70 -20.32 -10.15 7.68
N ASN A 71 -20.81 -11.39 7.73
CA ASN A 71 -20.68 -12.37 6.64
C ASN A 71 -21.72 -12.21 5.51
N SER A 72 -22.58 -11.19 5.57
CA SER A 72 -23.58 -10.88 4.53
C SER A 72 -23.34 -9.51 3.90
N LYS A 73 -23.96 -9.26 2.74
CA LYS A 73 -24.01 -7.92 2.14
C LYS A 73 -24.70 -6.98 3.13
N VAL A 74 -24.11 -5.80 3.36
CA VAL A 74 -24.67 -4.79 4.24
C VAL A 74 -25.82 -4.07 3.55
N GLU A 75 -26.96 -4.05 4.22
CA GLU A 75 -28.12 -3.22 3.89
C GLU A 75 -27.98 -1.87 4.58
N TRP A 76 -27.87 -0.82 3.78
CA TRP A 76 -27.65 0.54 4.27
C TRP A 76 -28.96 1.32 4.32
N LEU A 77 -29.24 1.96 5.46
CA LEU A 77 -30.35 2.90 5.53
C LEU A 77 -29.88 4.27 5.04
N GLU A 78 -30.38 4.66 3.87
CA GLU A 78 -30.11 5.96 3.25
C GLU A 78 -31.04 7.04 3.82
N SER A 79 -30.47 8.22 4.06
CA SER A 79 -31.17 9.44 4.40
C SER A 79 -30.48 10.62 3.74
N ARG A 80 -31.20 11.73 3.56
CA ARG A 80 -30.66 12.96 2.98
C ARG A 80 -30.73 14.10 3.99
N MET A 81 -29.66 14.87 4.07
CA MET A 81 -29.53 16.03 4.93
C MET A 81 -28.88 17.15 4.14
N ASP A 82 -29.68 18.15 3.78
CA ASP A 82 -29.22 19.31 3.02
C ASP A 82 -29.20 20.54 3.94
N ASP A 83 -28.19 21.39 3.76
CA ASP A 83 -28.13 22.71 4.38
C ASP A 83 -27.78 23.80 3.35
N SER A 84 -27.69 25.04 3.79
CA SER A 84 -27.42 26.20 2.90
C SER A 84 -26.08 26.16 2.15
N LYS A 85 -25.15 25.29 2.55
CA LYS A 85 -23.78 25.20 2.03
C LYS A 85 -23.49 23.84 1.41
N PHE A 86 -24.02 22.77 2.00
CA PHE A 86 -23.71 21.41 1.62
C PHE A 86 -24.98 20.57 1.51
N ASP A 87 -24.99 19.72 0.50
CA ASP A 87 -25.91 18.59 0.41
C ASP A 87 -25.17 17.34 0.89
N MET A 88 -25.88 16.46 1.60
CA MET A 88 -25.31 15.24 2.11
C MET A 88 -26.26 14.05 1.99
N TYR A 89 -25.75 12.97 1.40
CA TYR A 89 -26.30 11.64 1.57
C TYR A 89 -25.65 10.96 2.77
N LEU A 90 -26.47 10.44 3.66
CA LEU A 90 -26.04 9.74 4.87
C LEU A 90 -26.56 8.30 4.84
N TRP A 91 -25.65 7.35 4.99
CA TRP A 91 -25.96 5.93 5.14
C TRP A 91 -25.52 5.44 6.51
N HIS A 92 -26.31 4.57 7.12
CA HIS A 92 -25.96 3.94 8.38
C HIS A 92 -26.42 2.48 8.45
N ALA A 93 -25.64 1.67 9.16
CA ALA A 93 -25.92 0.26 9.41
C ALA A 93 -25.33 -0.17 10.77
N GLN A 94 -25.99 -1.10 11.45
CA GLN A 94 -25.42 -1.80 12.61
C GLN A 94 -25.02 -3.20 12.17
N ILE A 95 -23.75 -3.56 12.33
CA ILE A 95 -23.18 -4.83 11.86
C ILE A 95 -22.40 -5.44 13.02
N ASP A 96 -22.80 -6.63 13.45
CA ASP A 96 -22.30 -7.31 14.65
C ASP A 96 -22.16 -6.37 15.86
N ASP A 97 -20.93 -5.96 16.20
CA ASP A 97 -20.61 -5.11 17.35
C ASP A 97 -20.30 -3.65 16.96
N HIS A 98 -20.56 -3.23 15.72
CA HIS A 98 -20.21 -1.90 15.21
C HIS A 98 -21.40 -1.12 14.62
N LEU A 99 -21.40 0.20 14.84
CA LEU A 99 -22.18 1.18 14.10
C LEU A 99 -21.32 1.74 12.97
N CYS A 100 -21.72 1.46 11.73
CA CYS A 100 -21.08 1.97 10.53
C CYS A 100 -21.89 3.13 9.96
N MET A 101 -21.20 4.17 9.51
CA MET A 101 -21.78 5.34 8.88
C MET A 101 -20.98 5.70 7.62
N ALA A 102 -21.67 6.06 6.56
CA ALA A 102 -21.08 6.62 5.36
C ALA A 102 -21.73 7.96 5.02
N LYS A 103 -20.96 8.88 4.45
CA LYS A 103 -21.45 10.18 4.00
C LYS A 103 -20.91 10.48 2.61
N CYS A 104 -21.75 11.04 1.75
CA CYS A 104 -21.30 11.69 0.52
C CYS A 104 -21.69 13.15 0.65
N ILE A 105 -20.70 14.04 0.61
CA ILE A 105 -20.84 15.47 0.90
C ILE A 105 -20.36 16.24 -0.33
N TYR A 106 -21.18 17.16 -0.83
CA TYR A 106 -20.82 18.05 -1.96
C TYR A 106 -21.44 19.42 -1.75
N SER A 107 -20.99 20.42 -2.52
CA SER A 107 -21.52 21.78 -2.37
C SER A 107 -22.97 21.88 -2.86
N ALA A 108 -23.82 22.57 -2.11
CA ALA A 108 -25.20 22.82 -2.52
C ALA A 108 -25.29 23.57 -3.86
N THR A 109 -24.27 24.34 -4.24
CA THR A 109 -24.23 25.03 -5.55
C THR A 109 -24.02 24.08 -6.72
N ASP A 110 -23.51 22.88 -6.47
CA ASP A 110 -23.15 21.89 -7.49
C ASP A 110 -24.20 20.79 -7.63
N GLN A 111 -25.35 20.90 -6.96
CA GLN A 111 -26.40 19.87 -6.89
C GLN A 111 -26.85 19.31 -8.25
N ASN A 112 -26.85 20.14 -9.29
CA ASN A 112 -27.27 19.75 -10.65
C ASN A 112 -26.08 19.45 -11.58
N HIS A 113 -24.86 19.37 -11.04
CA HIS A 113 -23.67 19.09 -11.83
C HIS A 113 -23.53 17.57 -12.05
N THR A 114 -23.27 17.15 -13.29
CA THR A 114 -23.16 15.71 -13.64
C THR A 114 -22.08 14.97 -12.85
N ALA A 115 -20.98 15.66 -12.51
CA ALA A 115 -19.94 15.09 -11.65
C ALA A 115 -20.41 14.79 -10.21
N VAL A 116 -21.44 15.49 -9.70
CA VAL A 116 -22.05 15.16 -8.41
C VAL A 116 -22.86 13.87 -8.52
N GLU A 117 -23.61 13.69 -9.62
CA GLU A 117 -24.34 12.43 -9.86
C GLU A 117 -23.38 11.24 -9.91
N ASP A 118 -22.23 11.39 -10.58
CA ASP A 118 -21.19 10.35 -10.61
C ASP A 118 -20.58 10.14 -9.21
N LEU A 119 -20.23 11.20 -8.47
CA LEU A 119 -19.74 11.08 -7.08
C LEU A 119 -20.70 10.27 -6.19
N ILE A 120 -22.01 10.57 -6.25
CA ILE A 120 -23.03 9.85 -5.48
C ILE A 120 -23.10 8.39 -5.93
N LYS A 121 -23.11 8.13 -7.24
CA LYS A 121 -23.11 6.78 -7.81
C LYS A 121 -21.88 5.98 -7.36
N GLN A 122 -20.68 6.54 -7.50
CA GLN A 122 -19.42 5.90 -7.09
C GLN A 122 -19.40 5.62 -5.59
N SER A 123 -19.94 6.53 -4.77
CA SER A 123 -20.09 6.34 -3.32
C SER A 123 -20.99 5.17 -2.98
N ARG A 124 -22.16 5.04 -3.64
CA ARG A 124 -23.06 3.89 -3.44
C ARG A 124 -22.44 2.57 -3.88
N GLU A 125 -21.79 2.56 -5.05
CA GLU A 125 -21.09 1.37 -5.53
C GLU A 125 -19.91 0.99 -4.62
N SER A 126 -19.18 1.96 -4.04
CA SER A 126 -18.19 1.68 -2.99
C SER A 126 -18.85 1.06 -1.77
N LEU A 127 -19.96 1.63 -1.31
CA LEU A 127 -20.67 1.18 -0.13
C LEU A 127 -21.21 -0.25 -0.28
N ASP A 128 -21.60 -0.67 -1.48
CA ASP A 128 -22.00 -2.04 -1.79
C ASP A 128 -20.87 -3.08 -1.57
N THR A 129 -19.61 -2.64 -1.69
CA THR A 129 -18.41 -3.48 -1.47
C THR A 129 -17.94 -3.48 -0.02
N PHE A 130 -18.49 -2.60 0.83
CA PHE A 130 -18.11 -2.52 2.23
C PHE A 130 -18.33 -3.85 2.95
N ARG A 131 -17.32 -4.29 3.71
CA ARG A 131 -17.43 -5.44 4.61
C ARG A 131 -16.80 -5.09 5.95
N LEU A 132 -17.52 -5.37 7.04
CA LEU A 132 -16.93 -5.40 8.37
C LEU A 132 -16.10 -6.67 8.48
N ILE A 133 -14.86 -6.56 8.95
CA ILE A 133 -13.96 -7.69 9.08
C ILE A 133 -14.18 -8.33 10.45
N PRO A 134 -14.45 -9.65 10.52
CA PRO A 134 -14.57 -10.40 11.77
C PRO A 134 -13.33 -10.21 12.65
N LEU A 135 -13.50 -10.25 13.98
CA LEU A 135 -12.44 -9.93 14.92
C LEU A 135 -11.21 -10.82 14.74
N GLU A 136 -11.44 -12.10 14.48
CA GLU A 136 -10.44 -13.13 14.21
C GLU A 136 -9.58 -12.84 12.97
N ASP A 137 -10.12 -12.15 11.97
CA ASP A 137 -9.46 -11.91 10.68
C ASP A 137 -8.79 -10.53 10.60
N ARG A 138 -9.00 -9.64 11.58
CA ARG A 138 -8.50 -8.25 11.53
C ARG A 138 -6.99 -8.18 11.47
N ASN A 139 -6.29 -9.02 12.22
CA ASN A 139 -4.83 -9.07 12.17
C ASN A 139 -4.33 -9.44 10.78
N HIS A 140 -4.96 -10.42 10.12
CA HIS A 140 -4.61 -10.79 8.76
C HIS A 140 -4.86 -9.63 7.78
N ALA A 141 -5.99 -8.92 7.91
CA ALA A 141 -6.29 -7.76 7.08
C ALA A 141 -5.33 -6.58 7.29
N ILE A 142 -4.93 -6.29 8.53
CA ILE A 142 -3.89 -5.31 8.85
C ILE A 142 -2.60 -5.70 8.14
N ASN A 143 -2.22 -6.97 8.25
CA ASN A 143 -0.97 -7.48 7.71
C ASN A 143 -0.95 -7.41 6.17
N LEU A 144 -2.05 -7.76 5.51
CA LEU A 144 -2.21 -7.61 4.06
C LEU A 144 -2.12 -6.14 3.64
N ASN A 145 -2.77 -5.23 4.36
CA ASN A 145 -2.65 -3.79 4.07
C ASN A 145 -1.21 -3.29 4.18
N LYS A 146 -0.43 -3.77 5.15
CA LYS A 146 1.01 -3.44 5.25
C LYS A 146 1.82 -4.01 4.10
N TYR A 147 1.49 -5.21 3.62
CA TYR A 147 2.08 -5.78 2.42
C TYR A 147 1.75 -4.94 1.17
N ASP A 148 0.49 -4.56 0.95
CA ASP A 148 0.09 -3.73 -0.19
C ASP A 148 0.82 -2.37 -0.18
N ASN A 149 0.93 -1.74 0.98
CA ASN A 149 1.69 -0.49 1.15
C ASN A 149 3.20 -0.66 0.87
N PHE A 150 3.76 -1.83 1.20
CA PHE A 150 5.15 -2.17 0.88
C PHE A 150 5.36 -2.29 -0.63
N ILE A 151 4.48 -3.00 -1.33
CA ILE A 151 4.50 -3.14 -2.80
C ILE A 151 4.31 -1.76 -3.47
N GLY A 152 3.36 -0.95 -3.00
CA GLY A 152 3.14 0.40 -3.51
C GLY A 152 4.37 1.30 -3.31
N SER A 153 5.04 1.19 -2.17
CA SER A 153 6.29 1.92 -1.90
C SER A 153 7.44 1.46 -2.80
N LEU A 154 7.57 0.15 -3.05
CA LEU A 154 8.55 -0.41 -3.97
C LEU A 154 8.29 0.06 -5.41
N ALA A 155 7.05 0.01 -5.89
CA ALA A 155 6.66 0.53 -7.20
C ALA A 155 6.97 2.03 -7.34
N SER A 156 6.72 2.82 -6.30
CA SER A 156 6.99 4.26 -6.29
C SER A 156 8.49 4.59 -6.31
N SER A 157 9.32 3.72 -5.74
CA SER A 157 10.77 3.90 -5.75
C SER A 157 11.37 3.90 -7.16
N TYR A 158 10.72 3.21 -8.11
CA TYR A 158 11.13 3.26 -9.52
C TYR A 158 10.97 4.67 -10.11
N ASP A 159 9.92 5.42 -9.77
CA ASP A 159 9.78 6.80 -10.27
C ASP A 159 10.90 7.71 -9.75
N LEU A 160 11.29 7.54 -8.47
CA LEU A 160 12.42 8.27 -7.90
C LEU A 160 13.72 7.89 -8.62
N ARG A 161 13.92 6.59 -8.86
CA ARG A 161 15.10 6.05 -9.55
C ARG A 161 15.22 6.59 -10.97
N GLU A 162 14.15 6.55 -11.75
CA GLU A 162 14.17 7.03 -13.14
C GLU A 162 14.49 8.53 -13.20
N ARG A 163 13.93 9.36 -12.31
CA ARG A 163 14.32 10.78 -12.22
C ARG A 163 15.78 10.98 -11.83
N ALA A 164 16.28 10.19 -10.89
CA ALA A 164 17.69 10.24 -10.51
C ALA A 164 18.59 9.83 -11.70
N MET A 165 18.16 8.90 -12.54
CA MET A 165 18.85 8.52 -13.77
C MET A 165 18.83 9.65 -14.81
N GLU A 166 17.66 10.24 -15.08
CA GLU A 166 17.51 11.37 -16.02
C GLU A 166 18.40 12.56 -15.63
N SER A 167 18.50 12.84 -14.33
CA SER A 167 19.34 13.91 -13.77
C SER A 167 20.80 13.52 -13.56
N LYS A 168 21.18 12.25 -13.80
CA LYS A 168 22.52 11.69 -13.52
C LYS A 168 22.96 11.88 -12.06
N SER A 169 22.01 11.79 -11.14
CA SER A 169 22.21 11.93 -9.69
C SER A 169 22.70 10.61 -9.08
N TYR A 170 23.94 10.22 -9.36
CA TYR A 170 24.46 8.89 -9.01
C TYR A 170 24.40 8.52 -7.53
N ILE A 171 24.58 9.49 -6.62
CA ILE A 171 24.44 9.26 -5.17
C ILE A 171 22.99 8.88 -4.81
N GLU A 172 22.02 9.56 -5.41
CA GLU A 172 20.59 9.30 -5.21
C GLU A 172 20.20 7.94 -5.80
N ILE A 173 20.72 7.59 -6.98
CA ILE A 173 20.55 6.26 -7.58
C ILE A 173 21.04 5.18 -6.60
N ILE A 174 22.26 5.31 -6.07
CA ILE A 174 22.81 4.33 -5.11
C ILE A 174 21.91 4.22 -3.87
N ALA A 175 21.45 5.35 -3.32
CA ALA A 175 20.57 5.35 -2.17
C ALA A 175 19.26 4.60 -2.47
N ILE A 176 18.57 4.93 -3.56
CA ILE A 176 17.29 4.33 -3.94
C ILE A 176 17.45 2.84 -4.26
N VAL A 177 18.41 2.48 -5.11
CA VAL A 177 18.62 1.08 -5.53
C VAL A 177 19.06 0.22 -4.35
N SER A 178 19.83 0.76 -3.39
CA SER A 178 20.13 0.01 -2.16
C SER A 178 18.88 -0.29 -1.31
N ASN A 179 17.91 0.64 -1.27
CA ASN A 179 16.62 0.39 -0.62
C ASN A 179 15.76 -0.63 -1.38
N GLN A 180 15.81 -0.62 -2.72
CA GLN A 180 15.15 -1.64 -3.55
C GLN A 180 15.71 -3.04 -3.27
N ILE A 181 17.04 -3.18 -3.21
CA ILE A 181 17.70 -4.44 -2.83
C ILE A 181 17.26 -4.93 -1.45
N ASP A 182 17.28 -4.06 -0.43
CA ASP A 182 16.83 -4.40 0.92
C ASP A 182 15.35 -4.83 0.93
N ALA A 183 14.50 -4.14 0.16
CA ALA A 183 13.09 -4.49 -0.01
C ALA A 183 12.90 -5.87 -0.67
N PHE A 184 13.60 -6.15 -1.77
CA PHE A 184 13.54 -7.46 -2.41
C PHE A 184 13.98 -8.58 -1.47
N LEU A 185 15.10 -8.40 -0.74
CA LEU A 185 15.57 -9.40 0.23
C LEU A 185 14.58 -9.62 1.36
N ARG A 186 13.98 -8.56 1.93
CA ARG A 186 12.91 -8.68 2.94
C ARG A 186 11.73 -9.47 2.41
N MET A 187 11.36 -9.22 1.15
CA MET A 187 10.27 -9.93 0.51
C MET A 187 10.62 -11.41 0.33
N SER A 188 11.79 -11.71 -0.23
CA SER A 188 12.29 -13.07 -0.41
C SER A 188 12.35 -13.84 0.93
N ILE A 189 12.80 -13.19 2.02
CA ILE A 189 12.83 -13.79 3.36
C ILE A 189 11.43 -14.18 3.81
N LEU A 190 10.46 -13.27 3.70
CA LEU A 190 9.08 -13.57 4.07
C LEU A 190 8.54 -14.75 3.26
N LEU A 191 8.65 -14.69 1.94
CA LEU A 191 8.06 -15.69 1.05
C LEU A 191 8.72 -17.06 1.24
N LYS A 192 10.04 -17.08 1.43
CA LYS A 192 10.80 -18.31 1.69
C LYS A 192 10.39 -18.95 3.01
N LYS A 193 10.14 -18.16 4.06
CA LYS A 193 9.65 -18.69 5.34
C LYS A 193 8.25 -19.26 5.24
N GLN A 194 7.34 -18.58 4.53
CA GLN A 194 6.01 -19.11 4.25
C GLN A 194 6.07 -20.50 3.59
N LEU A 195 7.00 -20.69 2.64
CA LEU A 195 7.24 -21.99 2.01
C LEU A 195 7.78 -23.03 3.01
N LEU A 196 8.78 -22.68 3.82
CA LEU A 196 9.39 -23.59 4.80
C LEU A 196 8.41 -24.01 5.91
N GLU A 197 7.52 -23.11 6.30
CA GLU A 197 6.55 -23.30 7.39
C GLU A 197 5.18 -23.79 6.90
N ASN A 198 4.98 -23.89 5.57
CA ASN A 198 3.69 -24.18 4.94
C ASN A 198 2.57 -23.27 5.48
N SER A 199 2.81 -21.96 5.44
CA SER A 199 1.99 -20.95 6.11
C SER A 199 1.67 -19.77 5.19
N ASN A 200 0.51 -19.15 5.39
CA ASN A 200 0.11 -17.90 4.74
C ASN A 200 0.33 -16.68 5.63
N GLU A 201 0.96 -16.87 6.80
CA GLU A 201 1.21 -15.80 7.76
C GLU A 201 2.21 -14.77 7.21
N ILE A 202 1.91 -13.49 7.40
CA ILE A 202 2.73 -12.37 6.93
C ILE A 202 3.51 -11.82 8.13
N GLU A 203 4.81 -12.15 8.23
CA GLU A 203 5.70 -11.62 9.26
C GLU A 203 6.01 -10.12 9.04
N ILE A 204 5.16 -9.25 9.59
CA ILE A 204 5.18 -7.79 9.36
C ILE A 204 6.49 -7.09 9.69
N LYS A 205 7.30 -7.63 10.60
CA LYS A 205 8.63 -7.06 10.92
C LYS A 205 9.56 -6.91 9.71
N TYR A 206 9.31 -7.64 8.63
CA TYR A 206 10.06 -7.49 7.38
C TYR A 206 9.51 -6.38 6.47
N LEU A 207 8.23 -6.03 6.57
CA LEU A 207 7.54 -5.13 5.62
C LEU A 207 7.22 -3.76 6.20
N PHE A 208 7.11 -3.64 7.52
CA PHE A 208 6.72 -2.40 8.18
C PHE A 208 7.53 -2.19 9.46
N GLN A 209 7.84 -0.93 9.73
CA GLN A 209 8.45 -0.46 10.96
C GLN A 209 7.73 0.83 11.37
N GLY A 210 7.11 0.82 12.57
CA GLY A 210 6.52 2.02 13.14
C GLY A 210 7.58 3.00 13.68
N ASP A 211 7.18 4.25 13.90
CA ASP A 211 8.09 5.34 14.29
C ASP A 211 8.92 5.06 15.56
N ASN A 212 8.35 4.29 16.50
CA ASN A 212 8.98 3.95 17.78
C ASN A 212 9.58 2.53 17.82
N GLU A 213 9.61 1.84 16.69
CA GLU A 213 10.10 0.46 16.61
C GLU A 213 11.57 0.39 16.17
N ARG A 214 12.30 -0.57 16.74
CA ARG A 214 13.66 -0.86 16.29
C ARG A 214 13.62 -1.73 15.04
N GLY A 215 13.94 -1.13 13.90
CA GLY A 215 14.06 -1.83 12.63
C GLY A 215 15.12 -2.93 12.61
N ILE A 216 14.97 -3.87 11.68
CA ILE A 216 16.00 -4.85 11.37
C ILE A 216 17.08 -4.15 10.54
N ILE A 217 18.30 -4.13 11.07
CA ILE A 217 19.47 -3.56 10.39
C ILE A 217 19.73 -4.34 9.09
N GLU A 218 20.00 -3.63 8.00
CA GLU A 218 20.25 -4.18 6.65
C GLU A 218 21.24 -5.36 6.62
N ARG A 219 22.39 -5.28 7.30
CA ARG A 219 23.34 -6.41 7.37
C ARG A 219 22.75 -7.67 8.03
N ARG A 220 21.74 -7.54 8.90
CA ARG A 220 21.00 -8.69 9.44
C ARG A 220 20.07 -9.28 8.39
N ILE A 221 19.44 -8.46 7.55
CA ILE A 221 18.67 -8.92 6.39
C ILE A 221 19.57 -9.74 5.45
N TYR A 222 20.76 -9.24 5.13
CA TYR A 222 21.70 -9.99 4.28
C TYR A 222 22.09 -11.34 4.88
N LYS A 223 22.36 -11.37 6.19
CA LYS A 223 22.71 -12.60 6.91
C LYS A 223 21.54 -13.58 6.95
N GLU A 224 20.32 -13.09 7.12
CA GLU A 224 19.13 -13.95 7.11
C GLU A 224 18.85 -14.50 5.71
N ALA A 225 18.97 -13.69 4.66
CA ALA A 225 18.87 -14.14 3.28
C ALA A 225 19.89 -15.24 2.95
N LYS A 226 21.13 -15.08 3.42
CA LYS A 226 22.16 -16.13 3.34
C LYS A 226 21.72 -17.43 4.01
N ASN A 227 21.29 -17.33 5.27
CA ASN A 227 20.94 -18.49 6.08
C ASN A 227 19.74 -19.26 5.51
N LEU A 228 18.83 -18.56 4.84
CA LEU A 228 17.68 -19.15 4.16
C LEU A 228 17.98 -19.61 2.72
N GLU A 229 19.25 -19.57 2.31
CA GLU A 229 19.72 -19.95 0.97
C GLU A 229 19.00 -19.17 -0.15
N ILE A 230 18.60 -17.93 0.13
CA ILE A 230 18.05 -17.00 -0.86
C ILE A 230 19.20 -16.45 -1.70
N VAL A 231 20.34 -16.19 -1.07
CA VAL A 231 21.56 -15.73 -1.75
C VAL A 231 22.74 -16.64 -1.40
N ASP A 232 23.64 -16.82 -2.35
CA ASP A 232 24.80 -17.69 -2.23
C ASP A 232 26.00 -17.04 -1.51
N GLN A 233 27.09 -17.83 -1.40
CA GLN A 233 28.50 -17.42 -1.27
C GLN A 233 28.78 -15.94 -1.58
N GLU A 234 28.89 -15.75 -2.88
CA GLU A 234 29.41 -14.61 -3.61
C GLU A 234 28.47 -13.41 -3.53
N THR A 235 27.17 -13.62 -3.72
CA THR A 235 26.16 -12.56 -3.67
C THR A 235 26.12 -11.89 -2.30
N PHE A 236 26.27 -12.66 -1.22
CA PHE A 236 26.33 -12.10 0.13
C PHE A 236 27.59 -11.26 0.38
N GLU A 237 28.75 -11.68 -0.14
CA GLU A 237 29.99 -10.90 -0.03
C GLU A 237 29.84 -9.59 -0.80
N GLU A 238 29.31 -9.66 -2.02
CA GLU A 238 29.05 -8.48 -2.85
C GLU A 238 28.07 -7.49 -2.20
N LEU A 239 27.00 -7.98 -1.56
CA LEU A 239 26.07 -7.16 -0.79
C LEU A 239 26.79 -6.37 0.33
N ASN A 240 27.69 -7.02 1.07
CA ASN A 240 28.44 -6.36 2.13
C ASN A 240 29.47 -5.36 1.59
N ASP A 241 30.14 -5.70 0.48
CA ASP A 241 31.10 -4.81 -0.18
C ASP A 241 30.40 -3.55 -0.71
N LEU A 242 29.26 -3.70 -1.38
CA LEU A 242 28.48 -2.55 -1.85
C LEU A 242 27.95 -1.71 -0.68
N TYR A 243 27.48 -2.32 0.40
CA TYR A 243 27.09 -1.60 1.61
C TYR A 243 28.23 -0.71 2.14
N ASP A 244 29.45 -1.22 2.19
CA ASP A 244 30.62 -0.47 2.64
C ASP A 244 31.05 0.64 1.66
N LEU A 245 30.88 0.39 0.36
CA LEU A 245 31.05 1.40 -0.68
C LEU A 245 30.01 2.51 -0.58
N ARG A 246 28.72 2.19 -0.41
CA ARG A 246 27.67 3.20 -0.18
C ARG A 246 27.96 4.04 1.05
N ASN A 247 28.38 3.43 2.17
CA ASN A 247 28.75 4.19 3.36
C ASN A 247 29.90 5.17 3.08
N ARG A 248 30.85 4.80 2.20
CA ARG A 248 31.90 5.71 1.76
C ARG A 248 31.36 6.83 0.87
N VAL A 249 30.49 6.51 -0.09
CA VAL A 249 29.84 7.48 -0.98
C VAL A 249 28.97 8.47 -0.21
N ILE A 250 28.13 8.01 0.72
CA ILE A 250 27.17 8.87 1.42
C ILE A 250 27.86 9.68 2.52
N HIS A 251 28.67 9.03 3.36
CA HIS A 251 29.18 9.68 4.59
C HIS A 251 30.61 10.20 4.47
N ARG A 252 31.39 9.71 3.51
CA ARG A 252 32.83 10.01 3.42
C ARG A 252 33.27 10.56 2.07
N TYR A 253 32.35 10.91 1.18
CA TYR A 253 32.69 11.42 -0.16
C TYR A 253 33.74 12.54 -0.09
N ILE A 254 33.46 13.60 0.67
CA ILE A 254 34.31 14.78 0.83
C ILE A 254 35.71 14.43 1.36
N ILE A 255 35.80 13.46 2.27
CA ILE A 255 37.04 13.06 2.96
C ILE A 255 37.65 11.78 2.39
N SER A 256 37.31 11.43 1.14
CA SER A 256 37.81 10.25 0.44
C SER A 256 38.40 10.64 -0.91
N HIS A 257 39.12 9.71 -1.54
CA HIS A 257 39.63 9.90 -2.91
C HIS A 257 38.59 9.53 -3.99
N LEU A 258 37.33 9.31 -3.62
CA LEU A 258 36.28 8.97 -4.57
C LEU A 258 36.04 10.11 -5.55
N LYS A 259 36.12 9.80 -6.84
CA LYS A 259 35.74 10.69 -7.93
C LYS A 259 34.30 10.39 -8.32
N THR A 260 33.66 11.37 -8.98
CA THR A 260 32.30 11.20 -9.48
C THR A 260 32.16 10.05 -10.48
N VAL A 261 33.19 9.78 -11.28
CA VAL A 261 33.21 8.62 -12.19
C VAL A 261 33.15 7.29 -11.41
N ASP A 262 33.83 7.20 -10.27
CA ASP A 262 33.79 6.00 -9.43
C ASP A 262 32.37 5.79 -8.86
N ILE A 263 31.65 6.87 -8.54
CA ILE A 263 30.27 6.81 -8.08
C ILE A 263 29.33 6.34 -9.19
N ALA A 264 29.55 6.80 -10.43
CA ALA A 264 28.80 6.32 -11.59
C ALA A 264 29.00 4.81 -11.78
N ASP A 265 30.24 4.32 -11.71
CA ASP A 265 30.55 2.89 -11.81
C ASP A 265 29.93 2.08 -10.66
N ILE A 266 29.95 2.61 -9.43
CA ILE A 266 29.30 1.98 -8.28
C ILE A 266 27.77 1.90 -8.50
N SER A 267 27.15 2.93 -9.06
CA SER A 267 25.70 2.92 -9.33
C SER A 267 25.31 1.81 -10.31
N VAL A 268 26.16 1.54 -11.33
CA VAL A 268 25.96 0.43 -12.27
C VAL A 268 26.04 -0.93 -11.57
N LYS A 269 26.97 -1.11 -10.63
CA LYS A 269 27.04 -2.35 -9.82
C LYS A 269 25.78 -2.57 -8.99
N TYR A 270 25.25 -1.50 -8.41
CA TYR A 270 23.99 -1.55 -7.67
C TYR A 270 22.81 -2.00 -8.56
N PHE A 271 22.71 -1.52 -9.79
CA PHE A 271 21.69 -2.00 -10.74
C PHE A 271 21.82 -3.48 -11.02
N PHE A 272 23.01 -3.97 -11.37
CA PHE A 272 23.20 -5.39 -11.65
C PHE A 272 22.86 -6.28 -10.45
N LEU A 273 23.29 -5.89 -9.25
CA LEU A 273 22.94 -6.63 -8.04
C LEU A 273 21.44 -6.62 -7.79
N SER A 274 20.78 -5.47 -7.96
CA SER A 274 19.34 -5.32 -7.82
C SER A 274 18.56 -6.24 -8.74
N GLU A 275 18.90 -6.31 -10.03
CA GLU A 275 18.24 -7.20 -10.98
C GLU A 275 18.46 -8.68 -10.64
N ARG A 276 19.67 -9.04 -10.17
CA ARG A 276 19.95 -10.42 -9.73
C ARG A 276 19.11 -10.82 -8.51
N ILE A 277 18.97 -9.94 -7.52
CA ILE A 277 18.12 -10.20 -6.35
C ILE A 277 16.64 -10.23 -6.74
N ASN A 278 16.20 -9.37 -7.66
CA ASN A 278 14.83 -9.38 -8.16
C ASN A 278 14.49 -10.69 -8.89
N ALA A 279 15.42 -11.25 -9.67
CA ALA A 279 15.24 -12.56 -10.29
C ALA A 279 15.08 -13.68 -9.25
N VAL A 280 15.88 -13.66 -8.18
CA VAL A 280 15.74 -14.61 -7.05
C VAL A 280 14.37 -14.47 -6.37
N LEU A 281 13.90 -13.23 -6.15
CA LEU A 281 12.56 -13.00 -5.60
C LEU A 281 11.49 -13.65 -6.50
N LYS A 282 11.58 -13.41 -7.81
CA LYS A 282 10.65 -13.97 -8.78
C LYS A 282 10.62 -15.51 -8.76
N GLU A 283 11.78 -16.16 -8.63
CA GLU A 283 11.84 -17.62 -8.47
C GLU A 283 11.08 -18.11 -7.22
N ILE A 284 11.20 -17.39 -6.10
CA ILE A 284 10.49 -17.73 -4.85
C ILE A 284 8.97 -17.51 -5.00
N GLU A 285 8.55 -16.43 -5.67
CA GLU A 285 7.15 -16.17 -6.00
C GLU A 285 6.56 -17.30 -6.86
N ASP A 286 7.30 -17.74 -7.89
CA ASP A 286 6.86 -18.83 -8.76
C ASP A 286 6.71 -20.15 -7.99
N ILE A 287 7.61 -20.44 -7.04
CA ILE A 287 7.50 -21.63 -6.17
C ILE A 287 6.24 -21.54 -5.28
N GLN A 288 5.91 -20.36 -4.75
CA GLN A 288 4.68 -20.17 -3.98
C GLN A 288 3.42 -20.45 -4.82
N ILE A 289 3.38 -19.95 -6.05
CA ILE A 289 2.28 -20.19 -6.99
C ILE A 289 2.14 -21.69 -7.27
N GLU A 290 3.25 -22.37 -7.58
CA GLU A 290 3.26 -23.79 -7.91
C GLU A 290 2.81 -24.68 -6.74
N GLN A 291 3.18 -24.33 -5.51
CA GLN A 291 2.84 -25.10 -4.32
C GLN A 291 1.50 -24.70 -3.70
N GLY A 292 0.92 -23.56 -4.09
CA GLY A 292 -0.30 -23.04 -3.48
C GLY A 292 -0.11 -22.55 -2.04
N ILE A 293 1.09 -22.07 -1.70
CA ILE A 293 1.49 -21.67 -0.35
C ILE A 293 1.83 -20.17 -0.33
N GLY A 294 1.49 -19.49 0.77
CA GLY A 294 1.88 -18.10 0.99
C GLY A 294 0.99 -17.10 0.26
N ILE A 295 1.48 -15.86 0.18
CA ILE A 295 0.74 -14.73 -0.42
C ILE A 295 0.40 -15.02 -1.89
N TYR A 296 1.33 -15.62 -2.62
CA TYR A 296 1.16 -15.93 -4.04
C TYR A 296 0.53 -17.31 -4.29
N GLY A 297 0.21 -18.07 -3.24
CA GLY A 297 -0.35 -19.42 -3.37
C GLY A 297 -1.79 -19.47 -3.89
N ASN A 298 -2.55 -18.38 -3.77
CA ASN A 298 -3.96 -18.34 -4.18
C ASN A 298 -4.26 -17.18 -5.10
N GLY A 299 -4.92 -17.44 -6.23
CA GLY A 299 -5.40 -16.40 -7.15
C GLY A 299 -4.34 -15.86 -8.10
N TYR A 300 -3.10 -16.33 -8.02
CA TYR A 300 -2.03 -15.99 -8.95
C TYR A 300 -1.75 -17.13 -9.91
N THR A 301 -1.32 -16.78 -11.13
CA THR A 301 -0.90 -17.73 -12.15
C THR A 301 0.53 -17.45 -12.56
N LYS A 302 1.30 -18.51 -12.79
CA LYS A 302 2.63 -18.39 -13.38
C LYS A 302 2.50 -17.75 -14.77
N ASP A 303 3.49 -16.97 -15.16
CA ASP A 303 3.53 -16.26 -16.45
C ASP A 303 2.31 -15.35 -16.69
N TYR A 304 1.71 -14.83 -15.62
CA TYR A 304 0.65 -13.83 -15.73
C TYR A 304 1.18 -12.54 -16.34
N GLU A 305 0.57 -12.13 -17.45
CA GLU A 305 0.84 -10.84 -18.08
C GLU A 305 -0.06 -9.76 -17.46
N PRO A 306 0.50 -8.71 -16.85
CA PRO A 306 -0.29 -7.64 -16.22
C PRO A 306 -1.25 -6.97 -17.19
N THR A 307 -2.53 -6.89 -16.82
CA THR A 307 -3.57 -6.21 -17.59
C THR A 307 -3.50 -4.69 -17.42
N GLU A 308 -4.24 -3.96 -18.27
CA GLU A 308 -4.42 -2.52 -18.11
C GLU A 308 -5.05 -2.16 -16.74
N ASN A 309 -5.91 -3.03 -16.19
CA ASN A 309 -6.50 -2.82 -14.88
C ASN A 309 -5.46 -2.94 -13.76
N ASP A 310 -4.57 -3.93 -13.84
CA ASP A 310 -3.49 -4.11 -12.86
C ASP A 310 -2.54 -2.92 -12.88
N GLN A 311 -2.21 -2.43 -14.08
CA GLN A 311 -1.41 -1.22 -14.25
C GLN A 311 -2.08 0.00 -13.61
N LYS A 312 -3.38 0.18 -13.77
CA LYS A 312 -4.13 1.29 -13.16
C LYS A 312 -4.19 1.19 -11.65
N ILE A 313 -4.33 -0.02 -11.10
CA ILE A 313 -4.25 -0.25 -9.64
C ILE A 313 -2.85 0.10 -9.13
N ALA A 314 -1.79 -0.41 -9.77
CA ALA A 314 -0.41 -0.08 -9.42
C ALA A 314 -0.14 1.43 -9.50
N PHE A 315 -0.64 2.12 -10.52
CA PHE A 315 -0.52 3.57 -10.64
C PHE A 315 -1.23 4.30 -9.50
N SER A 316 -2.37 3.77 -9.04
CA SER A 316 -3.06 4.33 -7.88
C SER A 316 -2.25 4.16 -6.60
N MET A 317 -1.67 2.98 -6.36
CA MET A 317 -0.80 2.75 -5.19
C MET A 317 0.41 3.69 -5.20
N VAL A 318 0.98 3.93 -6.40
CA VAL A 318 2.08 4.87 -6.59
C VAL A 318 1.65 6.31 -6.31
N ASN A 319 0.48 6.72 -6.77
CA ASN A 319 -0.07 8.05 -6.50
C ASN A 319 -0.34 8.26 -5.00
N ASP A 320 -0.92 7.25 -4.32
CA ASP A 320 -1.16 7.27 -2.88
C ASP A 320 0.13 7.37 -2.07
N LYS A 321 1.25 6.84 -2.60
CA LYS A 321 2.55 6.92 -1.94
C LYS A 321 3.23 8.27 -2.13
N HIS A 322 3.26 8.78 -3.36
CA HIS A 322 3.95 10.03 -3.66
C HIS A 322 3.20 11.22 -3.09
N LEU A 323 1.88 11.27 -3.23
CA LEU A 323 1.04 12.42 -2.85
C LEU A 323 1.55 13.77 -3.39
N MET A 324 2.24 13.73 -4.54
CA MET A 324 2.88 14.88 -5.18
C MET A 324 2.46 14.97 -6.65
N LYS A 325 2.07 16.17 -7.09
CA LYS A 325 1.50 16.38 -8.44
C LYS A 325 2.48 16.01 -9.55
N GLU A 326 3.77 16.27 -9.36
CA GLU A 326 4.78 15.96 -10.36
C GLU A 326 4.95 14.46 -10.59
N PHE A 327 4.76 13.63 -9.56
CA PHE A 327 4.89 12.18 -9.64
C PHE A 327 3.58 11.47 -10.00
N LYS A 328 2.50 12.25 -10.17
CA LYS A 328 1.18 11.69 -10.42
C LYS A 328 1.13 10.97 -11.77
N ARG A 329 0.91 9.67 -11.71
CA ARG A 329 0.62 8.83 -12.87
C ARG A 329 -0.83 9.01 -13.29
N LYS A 330 -1.05 9.19 -14.60
CA LYS A 330 -2.40 9.34 -15.16
C LYS A 330 -3.12 8.00 -15.17
N ILE A 331 -4.27 7.95 -14.53
CA ILE A 331 -5.20 6.81 -14.55
C ILE A 331 -6.29 7.22 -15.53
N LYS A 332 -6.29 6.63 -16.73
CA LYS A 332 -7.26 6.92 -17.79
C LYS A 332 -8.47 6.00 -17.75
#